data_AF-A0A3E1HLT2-F1
#
_entry.id   AF-A0A3E1HLT2-F1
#
_cell.length_a   1.000
_cell.length_b   1.000
_cell.length_c   1.000
_cell.angle_alpha   90.00
_cell.angle_beta   90.00
_cell.angle_gamma   90.00
#
_symmetry.space_group_name_H-M   'P 1'
#
loop_
_entity.id
_entity.type
_entity.pdbx_description
1 polymer ?
#
loop_
_entity_poly.entity_id
_entity_poly.type
_entity_poly.pdbx_seq_one_letter_code
_entity_poly.pdbx_strand_id
1 'polypeptide(L)'
;MALQLLPDFSVPETIGEPYEAFAYLRHHHPLYWSPHYKAWLMTRFDDVASAQADARRYSSNRMRELVNAQVPAHERAALEPFIERASRWMYSQDGKAHEAGRKVLGKAFTPRSIDALADDIQLIVDNLLEQLSPQPELMSELFNEVPTLILAHIFGIAAKDSPKVRRWTDAMIVFMVGSTDPAFGPREALQAMEHMYAHFSRLVEDRRQSPGSDLVSQVIAAGDEAGMSKDDVLAQLAFIVVAATTTSADQLGIILFYLLANPEVLAELKTNPSLIPNAIEEALRICPAGQLSHRVVTEEVTLHGQTMRKGDLVYLIRAAANRDPRHFSDPDRFDIHRQKHDHLAFGRGPHFCMGTLLFKLEAKIVFSRLLQRFPCLRLIEGQPPTWRTNSLQFRGLSRIPVMLEPVDSTLTRCFSAAPWEKNGGYCRALRAGNLVVTSGTVAFDEQGNPYAPGDVYRQTRRCLEIIEAALKQLGVDRTLVVATRMYTTDVAWWPQIAKAHQEFFSHCPPTTMLLGVNQLIAPAYLIEIEAQAWTGL
;
A
#
# COMPACT_ATOMS: atom_id res chain seq x y z
N MET A 1 14.02 -13.58 20.89
CA MET A 1 14.45 -14.46 22.02
C MET A 1 13.35 -15.48 22.22
N ALA A 2 13.61 -16.78 22.38
CA ALA A 2 12.51 -17.73 22.63
C ALA A 2 11.83 -17.36 23.96
N LEU A 3 10.55 -16.99 23.91
CA LEU A 3 9.74 -16.75 25.11
C LEU A 3 9.86 -17.97 26.04
N GLN A 4 10.33 -17.77 27.27
CA GLN A 4 10.44 -18.83 28.28
C GLN A 4 9.20 -18.93 29.17
N LEU A 5 8.23 -18.03 28.99
CA LEU A 5 7.01 -17.91 29.78
C LEU A 5 5.80 -17.79 28.86
N LEU A 6 4.62 -18.18 29.38
CA LEU A 6 3.35 -17.99 28.68
C LEU A 6 3.12 -16.50 28.34
N PRO A 7 2.65 -16.18 27.13
CA PRO A 7 2.43 -14.79 26.74
C PRO A 7 1.27 -14.16 27.53
N ASP A 8 1.49 -12.92 27.98
CA ASP A 8 0.49 -12.12 28.69
C ASP A 8 -0.15 -11.10 27.73
N PHE A 9 -1.39 -11.39 27.32
CA PHE A 9 -2.16 -10.52 26.45
C PHE A 9 -2.86 -9.36 27.17
N SER A 10 -2.65 -9.18 28.49
CA SER A 10 -3.10 -7.97 29.19
C SER A 10 -2.12 -6.79 29.04
N VAL A 11 -0.91 -7.07 28.55
CA VAL A 11 0.18 -6.11 28.39
C VAL A 11 0.14 -5.50 26.97
N PRO A 12 0.09 -4.15 26.81
CA PRO A 12 0.02 -3.49 25.51
C PRO A 12 1.15 -3.85 24.55
N GLU A 13 2.35 -4.13 25.04
CA GLU A 13 3.50 -4.52 24.24
C GLU A 13 3.26 -5.87 23.54
N THR A 14 2.67 -6.85 24.23
CA THR A 14 2.30 -8.15 23.65
C THR A 14 1.22 -7.99 22.58
N ILE A 15 0.24 -7.10 22.80
CA ILE A 15 -0.82 -6.81 21.82
C ILE A 15 -0.22 -6.08 20.61
N GLY A 16 0.67 -5.12 20.86
CA GLY A 16 1.33 -4.31 19.85
C GLY A 16 2.31 -5.07 18.97
N GLU A 17 2.97 -6.11 19.50
CA GLU A 17 3.88 -6.98 18.75
C GLU A 17 3.63 -8.46 19.06
N PRO A 18 2.55 -9.06 18.53
CA PRO A 18 2.07 -10.36 18.96
C PRO A 18 2.76 -11.54 18.26
N TYR A 19 3.62 -11.32 17.26
CA TYR A 19 4.12 -12.43 16.43
C TYR A 19 5.03 -13.40 17.19
N GLU A 20 5.84 -12.93 18.15
CA GLU A 20 6.61 -13.81 19.03
C GLU A 20 5.70 -14.66 19.93
N ALA A 21 4.67 -14.04 20.53
CA ALA A 21 3.67 -14.73 21.33
C ALA A 21 2.90 -15.78 20.50
N PHE A 22 2.49 -15.42 19.28
CA PHE A 22 1.83 -16.33 18.37
C PHE A 22 2.73 -17.51 17.97
N ALA A 23 4.03 -17.27 17.72
CA ALA A 23 4.97 -18.35 17.39
C ALA A 23 5.13 -19.32 18.56
N TYR A 24 5.25 -18.81 19.79
CA TYR A 24 5.30 -19.61 21.01
C TYR A 24 4.04 -20.47 21.17
N LEU A 25 2.84 -19.88 21.05
CA LEU A 25 1.57 -20.61 21.14
C LEU A 25 1.45 -21.67 20.03
N ARG A 26 1.76 -21.35 18.76
CA ARG A 26 1.72 -22.35 17.67
C ARG A 26 2.55 -23.59 17.96
N HIS A 27 3.70 -23.41 18.62
CA HIS A 27 4.60 -24.52 18.94
C HIS A 27 4.14 -25.29 20.19
N HIS A 28 3.89 -24.59 21.30
CA HIS A 28 3.71 -25.21 22.62
C HIS A 28 2.24 -25.37 23.05
N HIS A 29 1.37 -24.42 22.67
CA HIS A 29 -0.03 -24.35 23.11
C HIS A 29 -0.96 -23.94 21.95
N PRO A 30 -1.13 -24.80 20.93
CA PRO A 30 -1.82 -24.44 19.68
C PRO A 30 -3.29 -24.05 19.87
N LEU A 31 -3.90 -24.57 20.94
CA LEU A 31 -5.17 -24.12 21.50
C LEU A 31 -4.94 -23.67 22.95
N TYR A 32 -5.06 -22.37 23.20
CA TYR A 32 -4.68 -21.75 24.48
C TYR A 32 -5.83 -20.95 25.09
N TRP A 33 -6.17 -21.16 26.36
CA TRP A 33 -7.13 -20.30 27.05
C TRP A 33 -6.47 -18.99 27.47
N SER A 34 -6.95 -17.84 26.96
CA SER A 34 -6.50 -16.52 27.38
C SER A 34 -7.38 -15.98 28.51
N PRO A 35 -6.86 -15.81 29.75
CA PRO A 35 -7.63 -15.22 30.85
C PRO A 35 -8.07 -13.78 30.57
N HIS A 36 -7.25 -13.00 29.87
CA HIS A 36 -7.53 -11.61 29.52
C HIS A 36 -8.76 -11.50 28.61
N TYR A 37 -8.81 -12.30 27.53
CA TYR A 37 -9.94 -12.29 26.60
C TYR A 37 -11.11 -13.18 27.03
N LYS A 38 -10.92 -14.05 28.03
CA LYS A 38 -11.87 -15.10 28.42
C LYS A 38 -12.31 -15.93 27.20
N ALA A 39 -11.33 -16.28 26.38
CA ALA A 39 -11.52 -16.96 25.12
C ALA A 39 -10.35 -17.89 24.81
N TRP A 40 -10.62 -18.93 24.04
CA TRP A 40 -9.61 -19.80 23.46
C TRP A 40 -8.93 -19.12 22.27
N LEU A 41 -7.61 -19.17 22.16
CA LEU A 41 -6.83 -18.71 21.02
C LEU A 41 -6.37 -19.92 20.21
N MET A 42 -6.76 -19.97 18.93
CA MET A 42 -6.40 -21.03 18.00
C MET A 42 -5.41 -20.48 16.97
N THR A 43 -4.23 -21.10 16.86
CA THR A 43 -3.07 -20.44 16.21
C THR A 43 -2.45 -21.18 15.03
N ARG A 44 -2.66 -22.49 14.87
CA ARG A 44 -2.11 -23.25 13.72
C ARG A 44 -3.00 -23.13 12.48
N PHE A 45 -2.38 -23.21 11.31
CA PHE A 45 -3.07 -22.99 10.03
C PHE A 45 -4.26 -23.93 9.83
N ASP A 46 -4.05 -25.24 9.92
CA ASP A 46 -5.09 -26.24 9.65
C ASP A 46 -6.27 -26.14 10.64
N ASP A 47 -5.98 -25.84 11.91
CA ASP A 47 -7.01 -25.66 12.93
C ASP A 47 -7.90 -24.45 12.61
N VAL A 48 -7.26 -23.30 12.35
CA VAL A 48 -7.94 -22.04 12.01
C VAL A 48 -8.75 -22.19 10.71
N ALA A 49 -8.15 -22.77 9.67
CA ALA A 49 -8.81 -22.98 8.37
C ALA A 49 -10.02 -23.91 8.48
N SER A 50 -9.89 -25.00 9.25
CA SER A 50 -10.98 -25.96 9.48
C SER A 50 -12.10 -25.33 10.31
N ALA A 51 -11.77 -24.59 11.37
CA ALA A 51 -12.76 -23.90 12.19
C ALA A 51 -13.52 -22.82 11.41
N GLN A 52 -12.85 -22.11 10.49
CA GLN A 52 -13.51 -21.14 9.60
C GLN A 52 -14.48 -21.81 8.62
N ALA A 53 -14.18 -23.04 8.17
CA ALA A 53 -15.04 -23.81 7.28
C ALA A 53 -16.25 -24.42 8.01
N ASP A 54 -16.16 -24.65 9.31
CA ASP A 54 -17.18 -25.32 10.12
C ASP A 54 -18.04 -24.35 10.93
N ALA A 55 -18.93 -23.64 10.24
CA ALA A 55 -19.87 -22.71 10.87
C ALA A 55 -20.90 -23.41 11.79
N ARG A 56 -21.00 -24.75 11.74
CA ARG A 56 -21.90 -25.50 12.62
C ARG A 56 -21.32 -25.55 14.04
N ARG A 57 -20.05 -25.92 14.19
CA ARG A 57 -19.35 -25.98 15.49
C ARG A 57 -18.87 -24.63 15.98
N TYR A 58 -18.52 -23.75 15.05
CA TYR A 58 -17.97 -22.43 15.32
C TYR A 58 -18.90 -21.36 14.76
N SER A 59 -19.87 -20.96 15.58
CA SER A 59 -20.94 -20.01 15.23
C SER A 59 -20.42 -18.57 15.15
N SER A 60 -20.98 -17.81 14.21
CA SER A 60 -20.75 -16.37 14.10
C SER A 60 -21.68 -15.52 14.95
N ASN A 61 -22.78 -16.08 15.44
CA ASN A 61 -23.66 -15.41 16.40
C ASN A 61 -23.04 -15.38 17.80
N ARG A 62 -22.27 -14.32 18.07
CA ARG A 62 -21.33 -14.24 19.21
C ARG A 62 -21.30 -12.89 19.93
N MET A 63 -22.14 -11.93 19.53
CA MET A 63 -22.05 -10.56 20.03
C MET A 63 -22.33 -10.47 21.54
N ARG A 64 -23.24 -11.30 22.04
CA ARG A 64 -23.57 -11.36 23.46
C ARG A 64 -22.40 -11.88 24.29
N GLU A 65 -21.74 -12.92 23.81
CA GLU A 65 -20.59 -13.56 24.44
C GLU A 65 -19.39 -12.62 24.47
N LEU A 66 -19.14 -11.89 23.38
CA LEU A 66 -18.10 -10.85 23.34
C LEU A 66 -18.35 -9.75 24.39
N VAL A 67 -19.58 -9.21 24.46
CA VAL A 67 -19.95 -8.23 25.49
C VAL A 67 -19.80 -8.82 26.89
N ASN A 68 -20.25 -10.06 27.12
CA ASN A 68 -20.11 -10.73 28.41
C ASN A 68 -18.64 -10.91 28.83
N ALA A 69 -17.74 -11.15 27.88
CA ALA A 69 -16.32 -11.33 28.14
C ALA A 69 -15.64 -10.02 28.56
N GLN A 70 -15.97 -8.92 27.89
CA GLN A 70 -15.24 -7.66 27.98
C GLN A 70 -15.89 -6.61 28.89
N VAL A 71 -17.20 -6.66 29.09
CA VAL A 71 -17.95 -5.62 29.82
C VAL A 71 -18.37 -6.09 31.22
N PRO A 72 -18.19 -5.26 32.27
CA PRO A 72 -18.68 -5.55 33.62
C PRO A 72 -20.19 -5.80 33.66
N ALA A 73 -20.64 -6.77 34.47
CA ALA A 73 -22.02 -7.24 34.49
C ALA A 73 -23.08 -6.13 34.67
N HIS A 74 -22.76 -5.11 35.49
CA HIS A 74 -23.67 -4.00 35.79
C HIS A 74 -23.87 -3.01 34.63
N GLU A 75 -23.00 -3.03 33.60
CA GLU A 75 -23.10 -2.16 32.42
C GLU A 75 -23.73 -2.87 31.21
N ARG A 76 -23.81 -4.21 31.22
CA ARG A 76 -24.23 -5.00 30.05
C ARG A 76 -25.64 -4.70 29.57
N ALA A 77 -26.56 -4.42 30.49
CA ALA A 77 -27.96 -4.14 30.15
C ALA A 77 -28.10 -2.92 29.23
N ALA A 78 -27.22 -1.92 29.39
CA ALA A 78 -27.21 -0.73 28.54
C ALA A 78 -26.79 -1.03 27.09
N LEU A 79 -26.13 -2.17 26.85
CA LEU A 79 -25.65 -2.59 25.53
C LEU A 79 -26.60 -3.53 24.79
N GLU A 80 -27.76 -3.88 25.35
CA GLU A 80 -28.72 -4.75 24.67
C GLU A 80 -29.13 -4.21 23.28
N PRO A 81 -29.38 -2.90 23.08
CA PRO A 81 -29.66 -2.37 21.75
C PRO A 81 -28.49 -2.54 20.76
N PHE A 82 -27.25 -2.49 21.26
CA PHE A 82 -26.06 -2.76 20.46
C PHE A 82 -25.99 -4.23 20.05
N ILE A 83 -26.16 -5.14 21.02
CA ILE A 83 -26.16 -6.59 20.77
C ILE A 83 -27.24 -6.95 19.75
N GLU A 84 -28.47 -6.44 19.90
CA GLU A 84 -29.56 -6.73 18.98
C GLU A 84 -29.21 -6.31 17.54
N ARG A 85 -28.79 -5.06 17.35
CA ARG A 85 -28.48 -4.51 16.02
C ARG A 85 -27.26 -5.18 15.38
N ALA A 86 -26.17 -5.36 16.14
CA ALA A 86 -24.96 -6.00 15.64
C ALA A 86 -25.16 -7.49 15.33
N SER A 87 -26.10 -8.16 16.00
CA SER A 87 -26.47 -9.56 15.71
C SER A 87 -27.30 -9.72 14.43
N ARG A 88 -27.89 -8.63 13.90
CA ARG A 88 -28.58 -8.63 12.59
C ARG A 88 -27.63 -8.49 11.41
N TRP A 89 -26.38 -8.09 11.62
CA TRP A 89 -25.39 -8.02 10.55
C TRP A 89 -25.10 -9.44 10.06
N MET A 90 -25.04 -9.64 8.74
CA MET A 90 -24.68 -10.93 8.13
C MET A 90 -23.38 -11.51 8.74
N TYR A 91 -22.42 -10.65 9.10
CA TYR A 91 -21.17 -11.06 9.78
C TYR A 91 -21.36 -11.80 11.11
N SER A 92 -22.48 -11.57 11.78
CA SER A 92 -22.85 -12.10 13.10
C SER A 92 -23.97 -13.15 13.04
N GLN A 93 -24.30 -13.64 11.85
CA GLN A 93 -25.38 -14.60 11.63
C GLN A 93 -24.84 -15.93 11.12
N ASP A 94 -25.66 -16.98 11.25
CA ASP A 94 -25.37 -18.32 10.74
C ASP A 94 -26.55 -18.84 9.89
N GLY A 95 -26.32 -19.92 9.15
CA GLY A 95 -27.35 -20.64 8.39
C GLY A 95 -28.15 -19.76 7.44
N LYS A 96 -29.48 -19.95 7.41
CA LYS A 96 -30.39 -19.27 6.45
C LYS A 96 -30.35 -17.75 6.53
N ALA A 97 -30.21 -17.18 7.73
CA ALA A 97 -30.15 -15.73 7.90
C ALA A 97 -28.88 -15.16 7.26
N HIS A 98 -27.72 -15.79 7.53
CA HIS A 98 -26.47 -15.45 6.87
C HIS A 98 -26.54 -15.63 5.35
N GLU A 99 -27.08 -16.74 4.86
CA GLU A 99 -27.23 -17.01 3.43
C GLU A 99 -28.10 -15.94 2.73
N ALA A 100 -29.20 -15.52 3.36
CA ALA A 100 -30.07 -14.47 2.85
C ALA A 100 -29.33 -13.12 2.78
N GLY A 101 -28.68 -12.71 3.87
CA GLY A 101 -27.86 -11.49 3.90
C GLY A 101 -26.75 -11.52 2.84
N ARG A 102 -26.03 -12.63 2.73
CA ARG A 102 -24.94 -12.83 1.77
C ARG A 102 -25.43 -12.78 0.32
N LYS A 103 -26.59 -13.36 0.04
CA LYS A 103 -27.21 -13.32 -1.28
C LYS A 103 -27.63 -11.90 -1.67
N VAL A 104 -28.25 -11.15 -0.75
CA VAL A 104 -28.66 -9.75 -0.97
C VAL A 104 -27.45 -8.88 -1.27
N LEU A 105 -26.44 -8.91 -0.41
CA LEU A 105 -25.23 -8.11 -0.61
C LEU A 105 -24.42 -8.57 -1.83
N GLY A 106 -24.37 -9.87 -2.10
CA GLY A 106 -23.65 -10.43 -3.25
C GLY A 106 -24.15 -9.95 -4.61
N LYS A 107 -25.41 -9.49 -4.73
CA LYS A 107 -25.91 -8.87 -5.97
C LYS A 107 -25.24 -7.51 -6.27
N ALA A 108 -24.79 -6.79 -5.25
CA ALA A 108 -24.08 -5.52 -5.39
C ALA A 108 -22.56 -5.69 -5.58
N PHE A 109 -21.96 -6.74 -4.99
CA PHE A 109 -20.52 -7.01 -5.03
C PHE A 109 -20.12 -8.07 -6.09
N THR A 110 -20.71 -8.04 -7.28
CA THR A 110 -20.33 -8.96 -8.36
C THR A 110 -18.97 -8.57 -8.98
N PRO A 111 -18.21 -9.49 -9.58
CA PRO A 111 -16.96 -9.15 -10.26
C PRO A 111 -17.12 -8.03 -11.28
N ARG A 112 -18.18 -8.08 -12.11
CA ARG A 112 -18.50 -7.04 -13.09
C ARG A 112 -18.78 -5.69 -12.44
N SER A 113 -19.51 -5.66 -11.32
CA SER A 113 -19.79 -4.42 -10.58
C SER A 113 -18.52 -3.81 -10.00
N ILE A 114 -17.59 -4.65 -9.51
CA ILE A 114 -16.32 -4.19 -8.98
C ILE A 114 -15.39 -3.69 -10.07
N ASP A 115 -15.27 -4.41 -11.19
CA ASP A 115 -14.42 -4.00 -12.32
C ASP A 115 -14.88 -2.64 -12.90
N ALA A 116 -16.18 -2.36 -12.89
CA ALA A 116 -16.74 -1.08 -13.34
C ALA A 116 -16.32 0.11 -12.46
N LEU A 117 -15.84 -0.11 -11.22
CA LEU A 117 -15.38 0.95 -10.32
C LEU A 117 -13.93 1.37 -10.59
N ALA A 118 -13.20 0.68 -11.47
CA ALA A 118 -11.76 0.89 -11.66
C ALA A 118 -11.41 2.35 -12.02
N ASP A 119 -12.16 2.95 -12.94
CA ASP A 119 -11.92 4.33 -13.39
C ASP A 119 -12.23 5.35 -12.29
N ASP A 120 -13.33 5.16 -11.55
CA ASP A 120 -13.70 6.02 -10.41
C ASP A 120 -12.68 5.92 -9.26
N ILE A 121 -12.23 4.71 -8.94
CA ILE A 121 -11.17 4.48 -7.93
C ILE A 121 -9.87 5.15 -8.37
N GLN A 122 -9.49 5.02 -9.64
CA GLN A 122 -8.28 5.66 -10.16
C GLN A 122 -8.38 7.18 -10.06
N LEU A 123 -9.52 7.78 -10.42
CA LEU A 123 -9.75 9.21 -10.30
C LEU A 123 -9.66 9.69 -8.84
N ILE A 124 -10.25 8.95 -7.90
CA ILE A 124 -10.15 9.23 -6.46
C ILE A 124 -8.68 9.23 -6.02
N VAL A 125 -7.95 8.18 -6.37
CA VAL A 125 -6.52 8.02 -6.01
C VAL A 125 -5.68 9.14 -6.63
N ASP A 126 -5.86 9.45 -7.91
CA ASP A 126 -5.12 10.49 -8.60
C ASP A 126 -5.31 11.86 -7.96
N ASN A 127 -6.56 12.23 -7.66
CA ASN A 127 -6.89 13.49 -7.00
C ASN A 127 -6.27 13.61 -5.60
N LEU A 128 -6.20 12.50 -4.85
CA LEU A 128 -5.55 12.47 -3.54
C LEU A 128 -4.03 12.61 -3.68
N LEU A 129 -3.41 11.86 -4.62
CA LEU A 129 -1.98 11.92 -4.89
C LEU A 129 -1.50 13.29 -5.40
N GLU A 130 -2.37 14.05 -6.07
CA GLU A 130 -2.08 15.41 -6.52
C GLU A 130 -1.97 16.43 -5.38
N GLN A 131 -2.62 16.16 -4.25
CA GLN A 131 -2.67 17.08 -3.11
C GLN A 131 -1.56 16.83 -2.09
N LEU A 132 -0.81 15.72 -2.22
CA LEU A 132 0.22 15.34 -1.28
C LEU A 132 1.39 16.32 -1.31
N SER A 133 1.80 16.76 -0.12
CA SER A 133 3.06 17.48 0.07
C SER A 133 4.28 16.56 -0.11
N PRO A 134 5.52 17.07 -0.16
CA PRO A 134 6.72 16.24 -0.22
C PRO A 134 6.93 15.32 1.01
N GLN A 135 6.32 15.64 2.16
CA GLN A 135 6.39 14.82 3.38
C GLN A 135 4.99 14.68 3.97
N PRO A 136 4.08 13.96 3.28
CA PRO A 136 2.70 13.82 3.74
C PRO A 136 2.62 12.82 4.88
N GLU A 137 1.55 12.91 5.69
CA GLU A 137 1.16 11.80 6.55
C GLU A 137 0.18 10.89 5.79
N LEU A 138 0.73 9.85 5.15
CA LEU A 138 -0.02 9.01 4.20
C LEU A 138 -1.19 8.25 4.82
N MET A 139 -1.21 7.95 6.13
CA MET A 139 -2.39 7.32 6.72
C MET A 139 -3.58 8.27 6.65
N SER A 140 -3.44 9.51 7.13
CA SER A 140 -4.54 10.49 7.13
C SER A 140 -4.82 11.12 5.77
N GLU A 141 -3.80 11.36 4.95
CA GLU A 141 -3.95 12.12 3.70
C GLU A 141 -4.27 11.23 2.49
N LEU A 142 -4.04 9.90 2.58
CA LEU A 142 -4.28 8.96 1.47
C LEU A 142 -5.05 7.72 1.91
N PHE A 143 -4.49 6.90 2.80
CA PHE A 143 -5.02 5.55 3.05
C PHE A 143 -6.33 5.53 3.84
N ASN A 144 -6.60 6.53 4.67
CA ASN A 144 -7.90 6.70 5.32
C ASN A 144 -8.96 7.24 4.34
N GLU A 145 -8.54 8.05 3.36
CA GLU A 145 -9.45 8.72 2.43
C GLU A 145 -9.90 7.79 1.30
N VAL A 146 -8.99 6.98 0.74
CA VAL A 146 -9.31 6.10 -0.41
C VAL A 146 -10.52 5.19 -0.14
N PRO A 147 -10.54 4.33 0.90
CA PRO A 147 -11.69 3.46 1.15
C PRO A 147 -12.95 4.24 1.50
N THR A 148 -12.81 5.38 2.18
CA THR A 148 -13.94 6.20 2.62
C THR A 148 -14.61 6.89 1.43
N LEU A 149 -13.85 7.40 0.47
CA LEU A 149 -14.37 8.03 -0.75
C LEU A 149 -14.96 7.00 -1.70
N ILE A 150 -14.36 5.80 -1.81
CA ILE A 150 -14.95 4.68 -2.56
C ILE A 150 -16.29 4.28 -1.95
N LEU A 151 -16.36 4.13 -0.62
CA LEU A 151 -17.61 3.83 0.08
C LEU A 151 -18.66 4.92 -0.16
N ALA A 152 -18.26 6.19 -0.08
CA ALA A 152 -19.16 7.31 -0.32
C ALA A 152 -19.74 7.31 -1.74
N HIS A 153 -18.88 7.03 -2.72
CA HIS A 153 -19.26 6.91 -4.12
C HIS A 153 -20.27 5.76 -4.34
N ILE A 154 -19.96 4.54 -3.88
CA ILE A 154 -20.86 3.39 -4.09
C ILE A 154 -22.18 3.52 -3.32
N PHE A 155 -22.20 4.23 -2.19
CA PHE A 155 -23.43 4.52 -1.43
C PHE A 155 -24.23 5.70 -1.99
N GLY A 156 -23.68 6.47 -2.92
CA GLY A 156 -24.32 7.69 -3.44
C GLY A 156 -24.49 8.77 -2.37
N ILE A 157 -23.56 8.87 -1.41
CA ILE A 157 -23.52 9.93 -0.40
C ILE A 157 -22.49 10.99 -0.78
N ALA A 158 -22.71 12.24 -0.33
CA ALA A 158 -21.79 13.33 -0.63
C ALA A 158 -20.46 13.15 0.10
N ALA A 159 -19.34 13.40 -0.58
CA ALA A 159 -17.99 13.26 -0.01
C ALA A 159 -17.78 14.07 1.29
N LYS A 160 -18.49 15.19 1.46
CA LYS A 160 -18.44 16.00 2.70
C LYS A 160 -18.98 15.28 3.95
N ASP A 161 -19.76 14.21 3.78
CA ASP A 161 -20.31 13.42 4.88
C ASP A 161 -19.41 12.22 5.26
N SER A 162 -18.40 11.92 4.44
CA SER A 162 -17.39 10.86 4.68
C SER A 162 -16.72 10.92 6.06
N PRO A 163 -16.32 12.09 6.61
CA PRO A 163 -15.71 12.15 7.93
C PRO A 163 -16.65 11.71 9.07
N LYS A 164 -17.97 11.92 8.91
CA LYS A 164 -18.97 11.48 9.91
C LYS A 164 -19.08 9.96 9.92
N VAL A 165 -19.14 9.38 8.72
CA VAL A 165 -19.19 7.92 8.52
C VAL A 165 -17.99 7.27 9.19
N ARG A 166 -16.78 7.76 8.92
CA ARG A 166 -15.55 7.25 9.52
C ARG A 166 -15.56 7.31 11.06
N ARG A 167 -16.00 8.43 11.63
CA ARG A 167 -16.06 8.59 13.09
C ARG A 167 -17.02 7.57 13.75
N TRP A 168 -18.16 7.28 13.11
CA TRP A 168 -19.07 6.27 13.64
C TRP A 168 -18.47 4.86 13.55
N THR A 169 -17.82 4.53 12.43
CA THR A 169 -17.19 3.22 12.25
C THR A 169 -16.08 2.97 13.25
N ASP A 170 -15.21 3.96 13.49
CA ASP A 170 -14.10 3.81 14.43
C ASP A 170 -14.61 3.52 15.86
N ALA A 171 -15.62 4.25 16.34
CA ALA A 171 -16.19 4.03 17.68
C ALA A 171 -16.79 2.62 17.87
N MET A 172 -17.48 2.09 16.86
CA MET A 172 -18.07 0.74 16.95
C MET A 172 -17.01 -0.36 16.84
N ILE A 173 -16.06 -0.22 15.90
CA ILE A 173 -14.97 -1.19 15.68
C ILE A 173 -14.15 -1.31 16.96
N VAL A 174 -13.71 -0.18 17.52
CA VAL A 174 -12.84 -0.14 18.71
C VAL A 174 -13.50 -0.82 19.90
N PHE A 175 -14.81 -0.65 20.07
CA PHE A 175 -15.58 -1.37 21.09
C PHE A 175 -15.70 -2.88 20.81
N MET A 176 -16.05 -3.28 19.59
CA MET A 176 -16.26 -4.70 19.24
C MET A 176 -15.01 -5.58 19.38
N VAL A 177 -13.83 -4.97 19.36
CA VAL A 177 -12.55 -5.68 19.39
C VAL A 177 -11.88 -5.72 20.75
N GLY A 178 -12.55 -5.21 21.79
CA GLY A 178 -11.99 -5.12 23.13
C GLY A 178 -10.75 -4.23 23.18
N SER A 179 -10.76 -3.12 22.45
CA SER A 179 -9.65 -2.18 22.47
C SER A 179 -9.41 -1.60 23.86
N THR A 180 -8.16 -1.34 24.19
CA THR A 180 -7.77 -0.69 25.45
C THR A 180 -7.76 0.85 25.37
N ASP A 181 -8.29 1.42 24.29
CA ASP A 181 -8.33 2.86 24.09
C ASP A 181 -9.39 3.52 25.00
N PRO A 182 -9.00 4.40 25.94
CA PRO A 182 -9.93 5.03 26.86
C PRO A 182 -10.90 6.00 26.17
N ALA A 183 -10.64 6.43 24.93
CA ALA A 183 -11.50 7.34 24.19
C ALA A 183 -12.75 6.67 23.59
N PHE A 184 -12.80 5.33 23.57
CA PHE A 184 -13.85 4.58 22.89
C PHE A 184 -14.38 3.47 23.79
N GLY A 185 -15.40 3.81 24.58
CA GLY A 185 -16.08 2.89 25.47
C GLY A 185 -17.43 2.38 24.94
N PRO A 186 -18.12 1.56 25.75
CA PRO A 186 -19.47 1.07 25.48
C PRO A 186 -20.47 2.16 25.08
N ARG A 187 -20.38 3.33 25.74
CA ARG A 187 -21.30 4.46 25.54
C ARG A 187 -21.09 5.12 24.18
N GLU A 188 -19.84 5.39 23.83
CA GLU A 188 -19.46 6.03 22.57
C GLU A 188 -19.84 5.14 21.38
N ALA A 189 -19.66 3.82 21.51
CA ALA A 189 -20.06 2.85 20.50
C ALA A 189 -21.59 2.81 20.30
N LEU A 190 -22.37 2.83 21.38
CA LEU A 190 -23.82 2.87 21.30
C LEU A 190 -24.32 4.17 20.64
N GLN A 191 -23.80 5.32 21.05
CA GLN A 191 -24.15 6.63 20.45
C GLN A 191 -23.77 6.70 18.97
N ALA A 192 -22.59 6.20 18.60
CA ALA A 192 -22.16 6.12 17.21
C ALA A 192 -23.11 5.26 16.37
N MET A 193 -23.51 4.10 16.90
CA MET A 193 -24.46 3.21 16.24
C MET A 193 -25.83 3.89 16.07
N GLU A 194 -26.34 4.59 17.08
CA GLU A 194 -27.61 5.32 16.99
C GLU A 194 -27.59 6.41 15.90
N HIS A 195 -26.53 7.24 15.88
CA HIS A 195 -26.38 8.27 14.85
C HIS A 195 -26.26 7.68 13.44
N MET A 196 -25.48 6.59 13.30
CA MET A 196 -25.33 5.89 12.03
C MET A 196 -26.67 5.34 11.54
N TYR A 197 -27.40 4.59 12.39
CA TYR A 197 -28.70 4.03 12.00
C TYR A 197 -29.73 5.12 11.68
N ALA A 198 -29.75 6.23 12.42
CA ALA A 198 -30.62 7.36 12.10
C ALA A 198 -30.28 8.00 10.75
N HIS A 199 -28.99 8.10 10.40
CA HIS A 199 -28.55 8.60 9.10
C HIS A 199 -28.95 7.67 7.96
N PHE A 200 -28.60 6.38 8.06
CA PHE A 200 -28.88 5.41 6.99
C PHE A 200 -30.37 5.07 6.87
N SER A 201 -31.16 5.18 7.94
CA SER A 201 -32.61 5.06 7.87
C SER A 201 -33.23 6.13 6.96
N ARG A 202 -32.79 7.40 7.10
CA ARG A 202 -33.21 8.48 6.18
C ARG A 202 -32.77 8.22 4.75
N LEU A 203 -31.52 7.80 4.54
CA LEU A 203 -31.01 7.49 3.21
C LEU A 203 -31.81 6.36 2.54
N VAL A 204 -32.17 5.32 3.30
CA VAL A 204 -33.01 4.21 2.80
C VAL A 204 -34.40 4.71 2.42
N GLU A 205 -35.02 5.56 3.23
CA GLU A 205 -36.34 6.12 2.91
C GLU A 205 -36.29 7.01 1.65
N ASP A 206 -35.28 7.88 1.54
CA ASP A 206 -35.07 8.71 0.36
C ASP A 206 -34.91 7.85 -0.91
N ARG A 207 -34.15 6.75 -0.84
CA ARG A 207 -33.96 5.82 -1.97
C ARG A 207 -35.16 4.94 -2.27
N ARG A 208 -36.03 4.68 -1.29
CA ARG A 208 -37.32 4.02 -1.56
C ARG A 208 -38.27 4.93 -2.34
N GLN A 209 -38.20 6.24 -2.11
CA GLN A 209 -39.01 7.23 -2.83
C GLN A 209 -38.42 7.58 -4.20
N SER A 210 -37.10 7.62 -4.31
CA SER A 210 -36.37 7.92 -5.56
C SER A 210 -35.16 6.99 -5.72
N PRO A 211 -35.37 5.78 -6.28
CA PRO A 211 -34.29 4.81 -6.48
C PRO A 211 -33.20 5.32 -7.43
N GLY A 212 -31.94 5.10 -7.08
CA GLY A 212 -30.78 5.40 -7.92
C GLY A 212 -30.12 4.14 -8.48
N SER A 213 -28.93 4.31 -9.07
CA SER A 213 -28.05 3.22 -9.49
C SER A 213 -27.06 2.77 -8.41
N ASP A 214 -27.05 3.44 -7.25
CA ASP A 214 -26.14 3.17 -6.13
C ASP A 214 -26.41 1.84 -5.41
N LEU A 215 -25.42 1.42 -4.62
CA LEU A 215 -25.46 0.17 -3.85
C LEU A 215 -26.66 0.13 -2.88
N VAL A 216 -27.04 1.27 -2.31
CA VAL A 216 -28.16 1.36 -1.37
C VAL A 216 -29.45 0.93 -2.06
N SER A 217 -29.72 1.49 -3.25
CA SER A 217 -30.89 1.17 -4.07
C SER A 217 -30.90 -0.30 -4.49
N GLN A 218 -29.75 -0.84 -4.87
CA GLN A 218 -29.61 -2.26 -5.23
C GLN A 218 -29.87 -3.22 -4.06
N VAL A 219 -29.34 -2.91 -2.87
CA VAL A 219 -29.54 -3.70 -1.66
C VAL A 219 -31.00 -3.64 -1.19
N ILE A 220 -31.65 -2.47 -1.29
CA ILE A 220 -33.09 -2.34 -1.00
C ILE A 220 -33.91 -3.24 -1.94
N ALA A 221 -33.69 -3.14 -3.25
CA ALA A 221 -34.43 -3.93 -4.22
C ALA A 221 -34.21 -5.45 -4.03
N ALA A 222 -32.97 -5.87 -3.80
CA ALA A 222 -32.63 -7.27 -3.54
C ALA A 222 -33.22 -7.77 -2.21
N GLY A 223 -33.25 -6.93 -1.18
CA GLY A 223 -33.89 -7.23 0.10
C GLY A 223 -35.41 -7.40 -0.04
N ASP A 224 -36.07 -6.50 -0.75
CA ASP A 224 -37.52 -6.54 -1.00
C ASP A 224 -37.90 -7.81 -1.80
N GLU A 225 -37.14 -8.18 -2.84
CA GLU A 225 -37.31 -9.43 -3.60
C GLU A 225 -37.13 -10.67 -2.72
N ALA A 226 -36.23 -10.62 -1.74
CA ALA A 226 -35.98 -11.71 -0.80
C ALA A 226 -36.98 -11.74 0.38
N GLY A 227 -37.92 -10.80 0.47
CA GLY A 227 -38.84 -10.67 1.60
C GLY A 227 -38.14 -10.29 2.91
N MET A 228 -36.98 -9.63 2.84
CA MET A 228 -36.21 -9.17 3.98
C MET A 228 -36.92 -7.99 4.67
N SER A 229 -36.87 -7.93 6.00
CA SER A 229 -37.46 -6.80 6.72
C SER A 229 -36.69 -5.50 6.47
N LYS A 230 -37.35 -4.34 6.63
CA LYS A 230 -36.69 -3.03 6.50
C LYS A 230 -35.49 -2.90 7.44
N ASP A 231 -35.62 -3.41 8.67
CA ASP A 231 -34.56 -3.36 9.68
C ASP A 231 -33.36 -4.23 9.29
N ASP A 232 -33.59 -5.39 8.67
CA ASP A 232 -32.51 -6.28 8.25
C ASP A 232 -31.77 -5.72 7.02
N VAL A 233 -32.48 -5.07 6.09
CA VAL A 233 -31.87 -4.31 4.98
C VAL A 233 -30.99 -3.19 5.53
N LEU A 234 -31.52 -2.38 6.47
CA LEU A 234 -30.77 -1.32 7.13
C LEU A 234 -29.54 -1.87 7.86
N ALA A 235 -29.67 -3.01 8.53
CA ALA A 235 -28.56 -3.67 9.21
C ALA A 235 -27.46 -4.12 8.24
N GLN A 236 -27.80 -4.59 7.03
CA GLN A 236 -26.79 -4.96 6.04
C GLN A 236 -26.04 -3.75 5.48
N LEU A 237 -26.73 -2.63 5.26
CA LEU A 237 -26.09 -1.38 4.84
C LEU A 237 -25.16 -0.82 5.90
N ALA A 238 -25.62 -0.79 7.15
CA ALA A 238 -24.79 -0.41 8.30
C ALA A 238 -23.55 -1.31 8.44
N PHE A 239 -23.70 -2.62 8.23
CA PHE A 239 -22.59 -3.57 8.27
C PHE A 239 -21.51 -3.25 7.21
N ILE A 240 -21.88 -2.99 5.96
CA ILE A 240 -20.91 -2.67 4.91
C ILE A 240 -20.08 -1.45 5.29
N VAL A 241 -20.73 -0.43 5.83
CA VAL A 241 -20.06 0.81 6.24
C VAL A 241 -18.99 0.53 7.30
N VAL A 242 -19.33 -0.28 8.31
CA VAL A 242 -18.37 -0.70 9.35
C VAL A 242 -17.25 -1.57 8.79
N ALA A 243 -17.54 -2.46 7.84
CA ALA A 243 -16.56 -3.41 7.33
C ALA A 243 -15.56 -2.78 6.33
N ALA A 244 -15.99 -1.80 5.53
CA ALA A 244 -15.28 -1.38 4.33
C ALA A 244 -14.17 -0.33 4.53
N THR A 245 -14.20 0.44 5.63
CA THR A 245 -13.30 1.60 5.79
C THR A 245 -11.97 1.24 6.44
N THR A 246 -12.00 0.92 7.73
CA THR A 246 -10.78 0.83 8.57
C THR A 246 -9.86 -0.32 8.15
N THR A 247 -10.42 -1.49 7.80
CA THR A 247 -9.59 -2.65 7.43
C THR A 247 -8.83 -2.47 6.12
N SER A 248 -9.43 -1.77 5.15
CA SER A 248 -8.77 -1.44 3.88
C SER A 248 -7.63 -0.44 4.12
N ALA A 249 -7.92 0.67 4.83
CA ALA A 249 -6.94 1.70 5.15
C ALA A 249 -5.70 1.13 5.86
N ASP A 250 -5.93 0.26 6.84
CA ASP A 250 -4.87 -0.39 7.61
C ASP A 250 -4.02 -1.31 6.74
N GLN A 251 -4.66 -2.08 5.86
CA GLN A 251 -3.94 -2.98 4.98
C GLN A 251 -3.12 -2.21 3.94
N LEU A 252 -3.62 -1.09 3.40
CA LEU A 252 -2.85 -0.21 2.52
C LEU A 252 -1.60 0.32 3.24
N GLY A 253 -1.75 0.82 4.47
CA GLY A 253 -0.60 1.25 5.28
C GLY A 253 0.42 0.15 5.53
N ILE A 254 -0.04 -1.06 5.84
CA ILE A 254 0.81 -2.24 6.03
C ILE A 254 1.55 -2.62 4.75
N ILE A 255 0.87 -2.63 3.59
CA ILE A 255 1.51 -2.93 2.31
C ILE A 255 2.64 -1.93 2.08
N LEU A 256 2.38 -0.62 2.23
CA LEU A 256 3.43 0.38 2.05
C LEU A 256 4.60 0.14 3.00
N PHE A 257 4.34 -0.12 4.28
CA PHE A 257 5.39 -0.44 5.25
C PHE A 257 6.29 -1.58 4.77
N TYR A 258 5.72 -2.71 4.34
CA TYR A 258 6.51 -3.85 3.87
C TYR A 258 7.26 -3.54 2.56
N LEU A 259 6.69 -2.76 1.65
CA LEU A 259 7.40 -2.32 0.45
C LEU A 259 8.61 -1.44 0.79
N LEU A 260 8.46 -0.47 1.69
CA LEU A 260 9.55 0.45 2.03
C LEU A 260 10.60 -0.16 2.97
N ALA A 261 10.20 -1.13 3.80
CA ALA A 261 11.12 -1.87 4.66
C ALA A 261 12.00 -2.88 3.89
N ASN A 262 11.68 -3.15 2.62
CA ASN A 262 12.43 -4.06 1.74
C ASN A 262 12.79 -3.33 0.42
N PRO A 263 13.82 -2.46 0.41
CA PRO A 263 14.17 -1.62 -0.73
C PRO A 263 14.43 -2.39 -2.04
N GLU A 264 14.92 -3.62 -1.94
CA GLU A 264 15.13 -4.53 -3.07
C GLU A 264 13.80 -4.94 -3.73
N VAL A 265 12.78 -5.22 -2.93
CA VAL A 265 11.41 -5.50 -3.41
C VAL A 265 10.84 -4.25 -4.09
N LEU A 266 11.00 -3.08 -3.47
CA LEU A 266 10.55 -1.83 -4.04
C LEU A 266 11.23 -1.52 -5.39
N ALA A 267 12.53 -1.78 -5.51
CA ALA A 267 13.27 -1.62 -6.76
C ALA A 267 12.77 -2.58 -7.84
N GLU A 268 12.52 -3.84 -7.49
CA GLU A 268 11.97 -4.83 -8.41
C GLU A 268 10.58 -4.40 -8.92
N LEU A 269 9.66 -4.00 -8.04
CA LEU A 269 8.32 -3.55 -8.41
C LEU A 269 8.31 -2.34 -9.37
N LYS A 270 9.30 -1.44 -9.26
CA LYS A 270 9.45 -0.31 -10.18
C LYS A 270 9.80 -0.75 -11.60
N THR A 271 10.67 -1.74 -11.72
CA THR A 271 11.08 -2.30 -13.03
C THR A 271 10.08 -3.31 -13.58
N ASN A 272 9.31 -3.96 -12.70
CA ASN A 272 8.29 -4.94 -13.05
C ASN A 272 6.97 -4.72 -12.27
N PRO A 273 6.14 -3.74 -12.66
CA PRO A 273 4.87 -3.45 -12.00
C PRO A 273 3.85 -4.60 -12.03
N SER A 274 4.06 -5.61 -12.86
CA SER A 274 3.19 -6.80 -12.91
C SER A 274 3.22 -7.63 -11.63
N LEU A 275 4.22 -7.43 -10.75
CA LEU A 275 4.36 -8.10 -9.47
C LEU A 275 3.58 -7.42 -8.32
N ILE A 276 2.99 -6.24 -8.54
CA ILE A 276 2.20 -5.52 -7.51
C ILE A 276 1.10 -6.41 -6.90
N PRO A 277 0.29 -7.16 -7.68
CA PRO A 277 -0.70 -8.08 -7.11
C PRO A 277 -0.08 -9.10 -6.15
N ASN A 278 1.07 -9.69 -6.48
CA ASN A 278 1.71 -10.67 -5.60
C ASN A 278 2.24 -10.03 -4.31
N ALA A 279 2.78 -8.81 -4.39
CA ALA A 279 3.20 -8.06 -3.20
C ALA A 279 2.02 -7.76 -2.26
N ILE A 280 0.84 -7.48 -2.82
CA ILE A 280 -0.41 -7.30 -2.05
C ILE A 280 -0.80 -8.62 -1.36
N GLU A 281 -0.80 -9.76 -2.06
CA GLU A 281 -1.10 -11.07 -1.43
C GLU A 281 -0.09 -11.41 -0.32
N GLU A 282 1.20 -11.16 -0.55
CA GLU A 282 2.22 -11.47 0.45
C GLU A 282 2.10 -10.57 1.69
N ALA A 283 1.74 -9.29 1.51
CA ALA A 283 1.48 -8.38 2.62
C ALA A 283 0.24 -8.80 3.43
N LEU A 284 -0.84 -9.21 2.74
CA LEU A 284 -2.03 -9.80 3.34
C LEU A 284 -1.72 -11.08 4.13
N ARG A 285 -0.83 -11.93 3.61
CA ARG A 285 -0.37 -13.13 4.32
C ARG A 285 0.42 -12.74 5.57
N ILE A 286 1.53 -12.02 5.40
CA ILE A 286 2.52 -11.82 6.46
C ILE A 286 1.99 -10.95 7.60
N CYS A 287 1.09 -10.02 7.30
CA CYS A 287 0.55 -9.06 8.26
C CYS A 287 -0.87 -8.64 7.87
N PRO A 288 -1.88 -9.50 8.06
CA PRO A 288 -3.26 -9.13 7.75
C PRO A 288 -3.74 -8.03 8.70
N ALA A 289 -4.35 -6.96 8.19
CA ALA A 289 -4.95 -5.92 9.04
C ALA A 289 -5.97 -6.49 10.01
N GLY A 290 -6.81 -7.43 9.56
CA GLY A 290 -7.67 -8.25 10.41
C GLY A 290 -6.96 -9.52 10.91
N GLN A 291 -6.33 -9.45 12.07
CA GLN A 291 -5.47 -10.49 12.63
C GLN A 291 -6.23 -11.75 13.06
N LEU A 292 -7.49 -11.64 13.47
CA LEU A 292 -8.30 -12.77 13.95
C LEU A 292 -9.79 -12.62 13.66
N SER A 293 -10.54 -13.69 13.86
CA SER A 293 -12.01 -13.67 13.87
C SER A 293 -12.55 -14.42 15.08
N HIS A 294 -13.59 -13.90 15.71
CA HIS A 294 -14.25 -14.52 16.86
C HIS A 294 -15.22 -15.62 16.40
N ARG A 295 -15.46 -16.62 17.24
CA ARG A 295 -16.55 -17.60 17.12
C ARG A 295 -17.06 -17.97 18.51
N VAL A 296 -18.30 -18.45 18.59
CA VAL A 296 -18.80 -19.15 19.77
C VAL A 296 -18.93 -20.64 19.45
N VAL A 297 -18.48 -21.47 20.39
CA VAL A 297 -18.53 -22.93 20.27
C VAL A 297 -19.95 -23.40 20.55
N THR A 298 -20.56 -24.17 19.63
CA THR A 298 -21.98 -24.58 19.73
C THR A 298 -22.20 -25.94 20.38
N GLU A 299 -21.14 -26.75 20.45
CA GLU A 299 -21.07 -28.09 21.04
C GLU A 299 -19.67 -28.35 21.57
N GLU A 300 -19.48 -29.38 22.40
CA GLU A 300 -18.15 -29.69 22.92
C GLU A 300 -17.17 -30.06 21.78
N VAL A 301 -15.98 -29.43 21.78
CA VAL A 301 -14.93 -29.71 20.81
C VAL A 301 -13.61 -29.93 21.52
N THR A 302 -13.00 -31.10 21.32
CA THR A 302 -11.68 -31.43 21.85
C THR A 302 -10.62 -31.35 20.76
N LEU A 303 -9.56 -30.59 21.00
CA LEU A 303 -8.44 -30.39 20.08
C LEU A 303 -7.13 -30.25 20.89
N HIS A 304 -6.06 -30.91 20.47
CA HIS A 304 -4.75 -30.88 21.15
C HIS A 304 -4.82 -31.19 22.66
N GLY A 305 -5.72 -32.09 23.08
CA GLY A 305 -5.93 -32.46 24.48
C GLY A 305 -6.65 -31.41 25.34
N GLN A 306 -7.13 -30.31 24.74
CA GLN A 306 -7.95 -29.29 25.38
C GLN A 306 -9.40 -29.41 24.91
N THR A 307 -10.35 -29.13 25.80
CA THR A 307 -11.79 -29.23 25.50
C THR A 307 -12.45 -27.86 25.63
N MET A 308 -12.97 -27.36 24.51
CA MET A 308 -13.84 -26.19 24.45
C MET A 308 -15.27 -26.61 24.74
N ARG A 309 -15.95 -25.88 25.62
CA ARG A 309 -17.34 -26.14 25.98
C ARG A 309 -18.29 -25.31 25.12
N LYS A 310 -19.54 -25.76 25.02
CA LYS A 310 -20.61 -24.97 24.41
C LYS A 310 -20.73 -23.61 25.10
N GLY A 311 -20.74 -22.54 24.32
CA GLY A 311 -20.78 -21.15 24.78
C GLY A 311 -19.40 -20.50 24.95
N ASP A 312 -18.31 -21.27 24.86
CA ASP A 312 -16.97 -20.70 24.92
C ASP A 312 -16.70 -19.83 23.68
N LEU A 313 -16.06 -18.69 23.88
CA LEU A 313 -15.46 -17.93 22.80
C LEU A 313 -14.18 -18.60 22.31
N VAL A 314 -13.98 -18.62 21.00
CA VAL A 314 -12.72 -19.00 20.36
C VAL A 314 -12.32 -17.97 19.31
N TYR A 315 -11.07 -17.52 19.39
CA TYR A 315 -10.45 -16.55 18.52
C TYR A 315 -9.57 -17.30 17.53
N LEU A 316 -9.95 -17.24 16.26
CA LEU A 316 -9.24 -17.88 15.16
C LEU A 316 -8.15 -16.92 14.68
N ILE A 317 -6.91 -17.13 15.13
CA ILE A 317 -5.79 -16.19 14.94
C ILE A 317 -5.17 -16.36 13.55
N ARG A 318 -5.77 -15.70 12.55
CA ARG A 318 -5.33 -15.71 11.14
C ARG A 318 -3.88 -15.27 10.97
N ALA A 319 -3.45 -14.25 11.71
CA ALA A 319 -2.09 -13.75 11.64
C ALA A 319 -1.04 -14.77 12.11
N ALA A 320 -1.40 -15.61 13.09
CA ALA A 320 -0.57 -16.73 13.52
C ALA A 320 -0.57 -17.83 12.45
N ALA A 321 -1.75 -18.22 11.97
CA ALA A 321 -1.93 -19.24 10.94
C ALA A 321 -1.16 -18.90 9.65
N ASN A 322 -1.22 -17.65 9.19
CA ASN A 322 -0.52 -17.19 7.99
C ASN A 322 1.01 -17.20 8.13
N ARG A 323 1.53 -17.39 9.34
CA ARG A 323 2.96 -17.56 9.64
C ARG A 323 3.27 -18.94 10.24
N ASP A 324 2.45 -19.94 9.97
CA ASP A 324 2.72 -21.32 10.40
C ASP A 324 3.78 -21.97 9.48
N PRO A 325 4.98 -22.32 9.99
CA PRO A 325 6.02 -22.95 9.19
C PRO A 325 5.64 -24.35 8.67
N ARG A 326 4.57 -24.95 9.21
CA ARG A 326 4.02 -26.23 8.70
C ARG A 326 3.32 -26.07 7.35
N HIS A 327 2.88 -24.85 7.03
CA HIS A 327 2.13 -24.54 5.82
C HIS A 327 2.92 -23.62 4.87
N PHE A 328 3.57 -22.58 5.40
CA PHE A 328 4.38 -21.64 4.63
C PHE A 328 5.87 -21.83 4.91
N SER A 329 6.68 -22.08 3.88
CA SER A 329 8.14 -22.04 4.00
C SER A 329 8.63 -20.62 4.28
N ASP A 330 9.62 -20.48 5.17
CA ASP A 330 10.16 -19.19 5.64
C ASP A 330 9.05 -18.16 5.92
N PRO A 331 8.14 -18.47 6.87
CA PRO A 331 6.88 -17.75 7.02
C PRO A 331 7.03 -16.27 7.43
N ASP A 332 8.17 -15.92 8.03
CA ASP A 332 8.47 -14.57 8.49
C ASP A 332 9.18 -13.71 7.43
N ARG A 333 9.55 -14.28 6.27
CA ARG A 333 10.12 -13.54 5.14
C ARG A 333 9.01 -12.95 4.27
N PHE A 334 9.14 -11.67 3.93
CA PHE A 334 8.32 -11.01 2.91
C PHE A 334 8.84 -11.39 1.52
N ASP A 335 8.15 -12.30 0.84
CA ASP A 335 8.55 -12.83 -0.47
C ASP A 335 7.45 -12.64 -1.52
N ILE A 336 7.64 -11.66 -2.42
CA ILE A 336 6.67 -11.34 -3.48
C ILE A 336 6.61 -12.41 -4.60
N HIS A 337 7.51 -13.40 -4.59
CA HIS A 337 7.56 -14.48 -5.57
C HIS A 337 6.90 -15.77 -5.07
N ARG A 338 6.32 -15.74 -3.86
CA ARG A 338 5.59 -16.87 -3.28
C ARG A 338 4.41 -17.27 -4.18
N GLN A 339 4.46 -18.48 -4.73
CA GLN A 339 3.49 -18.96 -5.73
C GLN A 339 2.12 -19.35 -5.14
N LYS A 340 2.06 -19.67 -3.85
CA LYS A 340 0.82 -20.10 -3.18
C LYS A 340 0.24 -18.96 -2.35
N HIS A 341 -0.94 -18.49 -2.74
CA HIS A 341 -1.71 -17.47 -2.03
C HIS A 341 -2.94 -18.07 -1.33
N ASP A 342 -2.72 -19.05 -0.45
CA ASP A 342 -3.76 -19.72 0.34
C ASP A 342 -3.85 -19.19 1.78
N HIS A 343 -3.39 -17.95 1.99
CA HIS A 343 -3.47 -17.26 3.26
C HIS A 343 -4.91 -17.06 3.72
N LEU A 344 -5.11 -16.91 5.03
CA LEU A 344 -6.42 -16.75 5.66
C LEU A 344 -6.80 -15.29 5.93
N ALA A 345 -6.13 -14.29 5.35
CA ALA A 345 -6.41 -12.87 5.59
C ALA A 345 -7.90 -12.51 5.40
N PHE A 346 -8.52 -13.04 4.34
CA PHE A 346 -9.96 -12.87 4.04
C PHE A 346 -10.87 -13.91 4.69
N GLY A 347 -10.32 -14.79 5.54
CA GLY A 347 -11.00 -15.94 6.12
C GLY A 347 -11.21 -17.08 5.11
N ARG A 348 -12.02 -18.06 5.51
CA ARG A 348 -12.41 -19.23 4.71
C ARG A 348 -13.85 -19.62 5.05
N GLY A 349 -14.50 -20.38 4.17
CA GLY A 349 -15.85 -20.92 4.43
C GLY A 349 -16.97 -19.90 4.18
N PRO A 350 -18.14 -20.07 4.82
CA PRO A 350 -19.33 -19.26 4.56
C PRO A 350 -19.11 -17.74 4.72
N HIS A 351 -18.24 -17.34 5.65
CA HIS A 351 -17.91 -15.95 5.93
C HIS A 351 -16.66 -15.44 5.20
N PHE A 352 -16.22 -16.10 4.11
CA PHE A 352 -15.15 -15.56 3.27
C PHE A 352 -15.46 -14.12 2.85
N CYS A 353 -14.47 -13.22 2.95
CA CYS A 353 -14.66 -11.78 2.79
C CYS A 353 -15.28 -11.44 1.43
N MET A 354 -16.40 -10.72 1.47
CA MET A 354 -17.11 -10.26 0.26
C MET A 354 -16.36 -9.13 -0.46
N GLY A 355 -15.64 -8.29 0.28
CA GLY A 355 -14.87 -7.17 -0.25
C GLY A 355 -13.52 -7.55 -0.86
N THR A 356 -13.20 -8.84 -0.97
CA THR A 356 -11.87 -9.31 -1.44
C THR A 356 -11.49 -8.73 -2.81
N LEU A 357 -12.42 -8.78 -3.77
CA LEU A 357 -12.15 -8.27 -5.12
C LEU A 357 -11.98 -6.75 -5.13
N LEU A 358 -12.84 -6.04 -4.39
CA LEU A 358 -12.78 -4.58 -4.29
C LEU A 358 -11.47 -4.12 -3.66
N PHE A 359 -11.07 -4.72 -2.53
CA PHE A 359 -9.80 -4.40 -1.88
C PHE A 359 -8.60 -4.64 -2.81
N LYS A 360 -8.57 -5.79 -3.51
CA LYS A 360 -7.47 -6.11 -4.42
C LYS A 360 -7.39 -5.12 -5.58
N LEU A 361 -8.53 -4.71 -6.13
CA LEU A 361 -8.59 -3.68 -7.17
C LEU A 361 -8.09 -2.33 -6.64
N GLU A 362 -8.62 -1.89 -5.50
CA GLU A 362 -8.23 -0.65 -4.82
C GLU A 362 -6.72 -0.62 -4.54
N ALA A 363 -6.19 -1.63 -3.84
CA ALA A 363 -4.77 -1.70 -3.51
C ALA A 363 -3.89 -1.74 -4.77
N LYS A 364 -4.28 -2.49 -5.81
CA LYS A 364 -3.55 -2.50 -7.08
C LYS A 364 -3.48 -1.09 -7.69
N ILE A 365 -4.59 -0.37 -7.74
CA ILE A 365 -4.64 0.99 -8.28
C ILE A 365 -3.78 1.93 -7.42
N VAL A 366 -3.99 1.93 -6.10
CA VAL A 366 -3.23 2.77 -5.15
C VAL A 366 -1.73 2.59 -5.34
N PHE A 367 -1.22 1.35 -5.30
CA PHE A 367 0.21 1.11 -5.41
C PHE A 367 0.77 1.32 -6.82
N SER A 368 -0.01 1.03 -7.87
CA SER A 368 0.42 1.33 -9.23
C SER A 368 0.61 2.83 -9.43
N ARG A 369 -0.35 3.65 -8.99
CA ARG A 369 -0.31 5.11 -9.15
C ARG A 369 0.70 5.78 -8.23
N LEU A 370 0.77 5.34 -6.96
CA LEU A 370 1.73 5.86 -5.98
C LEU A 370 3.18 5.63 -6.45
N LEU A 371 3.53 4.41 -6.86
CA LEU A 371 4.89 4.07 -7.30
C LEU A 371 5.24 4.69 -8.65
N GLN A 372 4.26 4.85 -9.55
CA GLN A 372 4.46 5.55 -10.82
C GLN A 372 4.74 7.04 -10.61
N ARG A 373 3.99 7.70 -9.71
CA ARG A 373 4.11 9.15 -9.47
C ARG A 373 5.31 9.51 -8.61
N PHE A 374 5.63 8.68 -7.62
CA PHE A 374 6.71 8.92 -6.65
C PHE A 374 7.72 7.76 -6.66
N PRO A 375 8.49 7.60 -7.76
CA PRO A 375 9.43 6.49 -7.89
C PRO A 375 10.61 6.57 -6.91
N CYS A 376 10.79 7.67 -6.20
CA CYS A 376 11.82 7.84 -5.17
C CYS A 376 11.25 7.85 -3.73
N LEU A 377 9.97 7.46 -3.56
CA LEU A 377 9.35 7.33 -2.24
C LEU A 377 10.17 6.43 -1.31
N ARG A 378 10.44 6.92 -0.09
CA ARG A 378 11.21 6.22 0.95
C ARG A 378 10.79 6.62 2.36
N LEU A 379 11.12 5.79 3.35
CA LEU A 379 10.98 6.14 4.77
C LEU A 379 11.96 7.28 5.13
N ILE A 380 11.54 8.16 6.04
CA ILE A 380 12.42 9.19 6.59
C ILE A 380 13.35 8.54 7.63
N GLU A 381 14.66 8.67 7.42
CA GLU A 381 15.67 8.13 8.31
C GLU A 381 15.54 8.72 9.73
N GLY A 382 15.70 7.86 10.75
CA GLY A 382 15.55 8.25 12.16
C GLY A 382 14.11 8.48 12.64
N GLN A 383 13.10 8.32 11.76
CA GLN A 383 11.69 8.44 12.13
C GLN A 383 10.96 7.10 11.86
N PRO A 384 10.92 6.18 12.84
CA PRO A 384 10.26 4.90 12.64
C PRO A 384 8.73 5.07 12.47
N PRO A 385 8.07 4.20 11.69
CA PRO A 385 6.62 4.14 11.64
C PRO A 385 5.99 3.84 13.01
N THR A 386 4.82 4.41 13.28
CA THR A 386 4.10 4.21 14.54
C THR A 386 2.94 3.26 14.33
N TRP A 387 2.96 2.14 15.04
CA TRP A 387 1.87 1.16 15.04
C TRP A 387 0.82 1.49 16.11
N ARG A 388 -0.44 1.19 15.84
CA ARG A 388 -1.44 1.12 16.91
C ARG A 388 -1.25 -0.17 17.70
N THR A 389 -1.34 -0.07 19.02
CA THR A 389 -1.05 -1.17 19.97
C THR A 389 -2.24 -1.50 20.88
N ASN A 390 -3.42 -0.94 20.57
CA ASN A 390 -4.62 -1.02 21.41
C ASN A 390 -5.57 -2.18 21.04
N SER A 391 -5.29 -2.96 20.00
CA SER A 391 -6.16 -4.06 19.55
C SER A 391 -5.37 -5.27 19.07
N LEU A 392 -5.74 -6.46 19.53
CA LEU A 392 -5.21 -7.72 18.99
C LEU A 392 -5.93 -8.13 17.70
N GLN A 393 -7.17 -7.68 17.50
CA GLN A 393 -7.94 -8.04 16.30
C GLN A 393 -7.52 -7.24 15.07
N PHE A 394 -7.19 -5.96 15.26
CA PHE A 394 -6.81 -5.08 14.17
C PHE A 394 -5.38 -4.60 14.34
N ARG A 395 -4.60 -4.68 13.26
CA ARG A 395 -3.24 -4.17 13.18
C ARG A 395 -3.18 -3.13 12.07
N GLY A 396 -2.59 -1.97 12.37
CA GLY A 396 -2.37 -0.91 11.40
C GLY A 396 -1.51 0.20 11.97
N LEU A 397 -1.06 1.10 11.09
CA LEU A 397 -0.19 2.21 11.45
C LEU A 397 -1.02 3.45 11.76
N SER A 398 -0.62 4.20 12.78
CA SER A 398 -1.12 5.56 13.02
C SER A 398 -0.30 6.61 12.28
N ARG A 399 0.95 6.32 11.93
CA ARG A 399 1.84 7.21 11.17
C ARG A 399 2.87 6.41 10.37
N ILE A 400 3.16 6.83 9.14
CA ILE A 400 4.26 6.28 8.34
C ILE A 400 5.10 7.44 7.76
N PRO A 401 6.22 7.81 8.40
CA PRO A 401 7.02 8.95 7.98
C PRO A 401 7.71 8.68 6.65
N VAL A 402 7.28 9.38 5.60
CA VAL A 402 7.80 9.19 4.25
C VAL A 402 8.24 10.49 3.60
N MET A 403 9.21 10.38 2.70
CA MET A 403 9.57 11.42 1.77
C MET A 403 9.06 11.02 0.38
N LEU A 404 8.20 11.87 -0.19
CA LEU A 404 7.87 11.88 -1.61
C LEU A 404 8.88 12.79 -2.31
N GLU A 405 9.97 12.21 -2.81
CA GLU A 405 10.85 12.95 -3.71
C GLU A 405 10.14 13.10 -5.06
N PRO A 406 9.86 14.34 -5.52
CA PRO A 406 9.41 14.52 -6.89
C PRO A 406 10.50 13.98 -7.83
N VAL A 407 10.10 13.42 -8.97
CA VAL A 407 11.04 13.19 -10.08
C VAL A 407 11.73 14.53 -10.33
N ASP A 408 13.06 14.59 -10.21
CA ASP A 408 13.82 15.83 -10.37
C ASP A 408 13.61 16.37 -11.79
N SER A 409 12.57 17.21 -11.94
CA SER A 409 12.16 17.86 -13.17
C SER A 409 12.94 19.14 -13.42
N THR A 410 13.88 19.46 -12.52
CA THR A 410 14.72 20.65 -12.57
C THR A 410 15.85 20.44 -13.58
N LEU A 411 15.68 21.03 -14.77
CA LEU A 411 16.74 21.10 -15.76
C LEU A 411 17.83 22.06 -15.31
N THR A 412 19.02 21.55 -14.96
CA THR A 412 20.18 22.38 -14.65
C THR A 412 21.01 22.60 -15.91
N ARG A 413 21.27 23.87 -16.25
CA ARG A 413 22.03 24.26 -17.45
C ARG A 413 23.38 24.81 -17.05
N CYS A 414 24.42 24.39 -17.77
CA CYS A 414 25.77 24.92 -17.67
C CYS A 414 26.14 25.59 -18.98
N PHE A 415 26.65 26.81 -18.90
CA PHE A 415 27.21 27.54 -20.02
C PHE A 415 28.74 27.49 -19.95
N SER A 416 29.41 27.48 -21.09
CA SER A 416 30.84 27.69 -21.16
C SER A 416 31.17 29.18 -21.32
N ALA A 417 32.45 29.52 -21.39
CA ALA A 417 32.88 30.88 -21.72
C ALA A 417 32.68 31.26 -23.21
N ALA A 418 32.12 30.37 -24.03
CA ALA A 418 31.91 30.60 -25.46
C ALA A 418 30.98 31.81 -25.70
N PRO A 419 31.45 32.88 -26.38
CA PRO A 419 30.66 34.10 -26.60
C PRO A 419 29.36 33.87 -27.40
N TRP A 420 29.32 32.81 -28.22
CA TRP A 420 28.19 32.51 -29.10
C TRP A 420 27.05 31.71 -28.45
N GLU A 421 27.22 31.13 -27.25
CA GLU A 421 26.14 30.36 -26.59
C GLU A 421 24.89 31.20 -26.34
N LYS A 422 25.08 32.46 -25.92
CA LYS A 422 23.98 33.40 -25.70
C LYS A 422 23.23 33.77 -26.99
N ASN A 423 23.95 33.87 -28.10
CA ASN A 423 23.37 34.24 -29.40
C ASN A 423 22.76 33.04 -30.13
N GLY A 424 23.29 31.83 -29.89
CA GLY A 424 22.84 30.59 -30.51
C GLY A 424 21.70 29.88 -29.75
N GLY A 425 21.34 30.35 -28.56
CA GLY A 425 20.21 29.81 -27.80
C GLY A 425 20.42 28.39 -27.23
N TYR A 426 21.66 28.03 -26.92
CA TYR A 426 21.99 26.72 -26.35
C TYR A 426 22.94 26.84 -25.14
N CYS A 427 22.99 25.80 -24.31
CA CYS A 427 23.92 25.69 -23.18
C CYS A 427 24.96 24.61 -23.46
N ARG A 428 26.18 24.73 -22.92
CA ARG A 428 27.24 23.73 -23.10
C ARG A 428 26.83 22.33 -22.61
N ALA A 429 26.19 22.26 -21.45
CA ALA A 429 25.70 21.02 -20.86
C ALA A 429 24.36 21.20 -20.15
N LEU A 430 23.55 20.15 -20.14
CA LEU A 430 22.23 20.10 -19.50
C LEU A 430 22.12 18.80 -18.68
N ARG A 431 21.70 18.92 -17.42
CA ARG A 431 21.30 17.80 -16.58
C ARG A 431 19.78 17.66 -16.56
N ALA A 432 19.29 16.46 -16.87
CA ALA A 432 17.89 16.05 -16.78
C ALA A 432 17.80 14.75 -15.99
N GLY A 433 17.54 14.84 -14.68
CA GLY A 433 17.64 13.70 -13.77
C GLY A 433 19.03 13.08 -13.76
N ASN A 434 19.11 11.81 -14.17
CA ASN A 434 20.36 11.03 -14.24
C ASN A 434 21.12 11.16 -15.56
N LEU A 435 20.54 11.81 -16.57
CA LEU A 435 21.18 12.03 -17.87
C LEU A 435 21.81 13.41 -17.93
N VAL A 436 23.07 13.46 -18.35
CA VAL A 436 23.75 14.72 -18.70
C VAL A 436 24.18 14.66 -20.16
N VAL A 437 23.79 15.67 -20.93
CA VAL A 437 24.13 15.81 -22.35
C VAL A 437 24.89 17.10 -22.59
N THR A 438 25.84 17.07 -23.52
CA THR A 438 26.53 18.28 -23.99
C THR A 438 26.14 18.63 -25.41
N SER A 439 26.21 19.91 -25.76
CA SER A 439 26.16 20.34 -27.16
C SER A 439 27.47 20.04 -27.89
N GLY A 440 27.42 20.09 -29.22
CA GLY A 440 28.61 20.04 -30.08
C GLY A 440 29.64 21.11 -29.68
N THR A 441 30.88 20.66 -29.50
CA THR A 441 31.98 21.45 -28.95
C THR A 441 33.14 21.47 -29.92
N VAL A 442 33.46 22.67 -30.40
CA VAL A 442 34.68 22.99 -31.15
C VAL A 442 35.75 23.55 -30.20
N ALA A 443 37.00 23.56 -30.65
CA ALA A 443 38.14 23.96 -29.83
C ALA A 443 38.37 25.48 -29.86
N PHE A 444 38.11 26.18 -28.76
CA PHE A 444 38.33 27.63 -28.66
C PHE A 444 39.17 28.05 -27.45
N ASP A 445 39.84 29.20 -27.56
CA ASP A 445 40.61 29.82 -26.49
C ASP A 445 39.72 30.61 -25.52
N GLU A 446 40.29 31.24 -24.49
CA GLU A 446 39.53 32.00 -23.49
C GLU A 446 38.80 33.23 -24.06
N GLN A 447 39.24 33.71 -25.22
CA GLN A 447 38.64 34.83 -25.94
C GLN A 447 37.60 34.38 -26.97
N GLY A 448 37.42 33.06 -27.15
CA GLY A 448 36.50 32.48 -28.12
C GLY A 448 37.05 32.36 -29.54
N ASN A 449 38.36 32.55 -29.75
CA ASN A 449 38.97 32.33 -31.06
C ASN A 449 39.29 30.84 -31.29
N PRO A 450 39.41 30.39 -32.55
CA PRO A 450 39.82 29.02 -32.85
C PRO A 450 41.16 28.65 -32.18
N TYR A 451 41.15 27.58 -31.39
CA TYR A 451 42.33 27.08 -30.70
C TYR A 451 43.14 26.14 -31.60
N ALA A 452 44.46 26.37 -31.66
CA ALA A 452 45.40 25.57 -32.45
C ALA A 452 44.91 25.23 -33.89
N PRO A 453 44.70 26.23 -34.76
CA PRO A 453 44.29 25.97 -36.15
C PRO A 453 45.29 25.05 -36.85
N GLY A 454 44.79 24.04 -37.56
CA GLY A 454 45.63 23.06 -38.27
C GLY A 454 46.14 21.88 -37.41
N ASP A 455 45.90 21.87 -36.10
CA ASP A 455 46.32 20.80 -35.19
C ASP A 455 45.11 20.08 -34.58
N VAL A 456 44.64 19.04 -35.26
CA VAL A 456 43.45 18.26 -34.86
C VAL A 456 43.65 17.56 -33.51
N TYR A 457 44.87 17.19 -33.14
CA TYR A 457 45.16 16.57 -31.86
C TYR A 457 44.90 17.55 -30.72
N ARG A 458 45.48 18.76 -30.81
CA ARG A 458 45.27 19.82 -29.82
C ARG A 458 43.82 20.28 -29.79
N GLN A 459 43.15 20.34 -30.93
CA GLN A 459 41.71 20.65 -30.97
C GLN A 459 40.88 19.57 -30.28
N THR A 460 41.12 18.29 -30.54
CA THR A 460 40.42 17.17 -29.90
C THR A 460 40.57 17.25 -28.37
N ARG A 461 41.80 17.44 -27.88
CA ARG A 461 42.10 17.64 -26.46
C ARG A 461 41.31 18.80 -25.86
N ARG A 462 41.31 19.94 -26.55
CA ARG A 462 40.62 21.14 -26.07
C ARG A 462 39.10 20.97 -26.02
N CYS A 463 38.49 20.31 -27.01
CA CYS A 463 37.06 20.01 -26.99
C CYS A 463 36.67 19.18 -25.75
N LEU A 464 37.45 18.13 -25.45
CA LEU A 464 37.22 17.27 -24.28
C LEU A 464 37.40 18.01 -22.95
N GLU A 465 38.38 18.90 -22.87
CA GLU A 465 38.60 19.74 -21.67
C GLU A 465 37.45 20.74 -21.44
N ILE A 466 36.90 21.33 -22.51
CA ILE A 466 35.72 22.21 -22.43
C ILE A 466 34.49 21.43 -21.96
N ILE A 467 34.29 20.22 -22.52
CA ILE A 467 33.22 19.31 -22.11
C ILE A 467 33.35 18.95 -20.63
N GLU A 468 34.53 18.54 -20.18
CA GLU A 468 34.78 18.17 -18.79
C GLU A 468 34.57 19.33 -17.83
N ALA A 469 35.00 20.54 -18.19
CA ALA A 469 34.73 21.73 -17.38
C ALA A 469 33.23 21.99 -17.21
N ALA A 470 32.42 21.74 -18.25
CA ALA A 470 30.97 21.86 -18.16
C ALA A 470 30.31 20.74 -17.34
N LEU A 471 30.80 19.50 -17.47
CA LEU A 471 30.35 18.38 -16.64
C LEU A 471 30.65 18.61 -15.16
N LYS A 472 31.85 19.12 -14.82
CA LYS A 472 32.25 19.44 -13.44
C LYS A 472 31.35 20.51 -12.81
N GLN A 473 30.90 21.51 -13.57
CA GLN A 473 29.94 22.49 -13.09
C GLN A 473 28.58 21.88 -12.75
N LEU A 474 28.22 20.75 -13.36
CA LEU A 474 27.02 19.96 -13.04
C LEU A 474 27.27 18.86 -11.99
N GLY A 475 28.46 18.85 -11.36
CA GLY A 475 28.85 17.86 -10.36
C GLY A 475 29.12 16.47 -10.95
N VAL A 476 29.44 16.38 -12.25
CA VAL A 476 29.68 15.11 -12.95
C VAL A 476 31.15 14.96 -13.27
N ASP A 477 31.72 13.82 -12.88
CA ASP A 477 33.09 13.44 -13.25
C ASP A 477 33.13 12.79 -14.63
N ARG A 478 34.25 12.95 -15.35
CA ARG A 478 34.43 12.38 -16.70
C ARG A 478 34.33 10.84 -16.73
N THR A 479 34.56 10.16 -15.60
CA THR A 479 34.39 8.70 -15.48
C THR A 479 32.95 8.24 -15.70
N LEU A 480 31.98 9.15 -15.60
CA LEU A 480 30.57 8.90 -15.86
C LEU A 480 30.16 9.19 -17.31
N VAL A 481 31.09 9.60 -18.18
CA VAL A 481 30.82 9.75 -19.62
C VAL A 481 30.68 8.35 -20.24
N VAL A 482 29.51 8.08 -20.80
CA VAL A 482 29.16 6.77 -21.38
C VAL A 482 29.24 6.75 -22.89
N ALA A 483 29.15 7.92 -23.54
CA ALA A 483 29.23 8.04 -24.99
C ALA A 483 29.88 9.35 -25.45
N THR A 484 30.63 9.30 -26.56
CA THR A 484 31.10 10.46 -27.31
C THR A 484 30.77 10.33 -28.80
N ARG A 485 30.29 11.41 -29.42
CA ARG A 485 30.13 11.50 -30.89
C ARG A 485 31.06 12.57 -31.42
N MET A 486 31.88 12.21 -32.40
CA MET A 486 32.93 13.06 -32.95
C MET A 486 32.70 13.26 -34.45
N TYR A 487 32.85 14.51 -34.90
CA TYR A 487 32.67 14.90 -36.30
C TYR A 487 33.94 15.58 -36.77
N THR A 488 34.50 15.14 -37.90
CA THR A 488 35.76 15.69 -38.42
C THR A 488 35.66 16.00 -39.91
N THR A 489 36.37 17.03 -40.39
CA THR A 489 36.37 17.39 -41.81
C THR A 489 37.26 16.51 -42.67
N ASP A 490 38.17 15.75 -42.05
CA ASP A 490 39.00 14.76 -42.73
C ASP A 490 39.19 13.51 -41.85
N VAL A 491 38.64 12.38 -42.31
CA VAL A 491 38.75 11.08 -41.61
C VAL A 491 40.18 10.58 -41.52
N ALA A 492 41.11 11.09 -42.34
CA ALA A 492 42.53 10.76 -42.27
C ALA A 492 43.18 11.19 -40.94
N TRP A 493 42.57 12.13 -40.20
CA TRP A 493 43.03 12.55 -38.87
C TRP A 493 42.71 11.55 -37.75
N TRP A 494 42.02 10.45 -38.04
CA TRP A 494 41.65 9.43 -37.06
C TRP A 494 42.79 9.05 -36.08
N PRO A 495 44.04 8.77 -36.51
CA PRO A 495 45.10 8.38 -35.58
C PRO A 495 45.41 9.45 -34.51
N GLN A 496 45.32 10.73 -34.88
CA GLN A 496 45.57 11.86 -33.99
C GLN A 496 44.40 12.08 -33.05
N ILE A 497 43.17 12.01 -33.56
CA ILE A 497 41.93 12.12 -32.77
C ILE A 497 41.83 10.98 -31.74
N ALA A 498 42.04 9.74 -32.19
CA ALA A 498 42.00 8.55 -31.36
C ALA A 498 43.05 8.61 -30.24
N LYS A 499 44.26 9.07 -30.54
CA LYS A 499 45.31 9.27 -29.53
C LYS A 499 44.88 10.27 -28.44
N ALA A 500 44.38 11.44 -28.83
CA ALA A 500 43.92 12.46 -27.89
C ALA A 500 42.75 11.97 -27.01
N HIS A 501 41.79 11.25 -27.61
CA HIS A 501 40.64 10.66 -26.91
C HIS A 501 41.05 9.56 -25.93
N GLN A 502 41.92 8.63 -26.38
CA GLN A 502 42.46 7.57 -25.54
C GLN A 502 43.24 8.12 -24.34
N GLU A 503 44.09 9.13 -24.54
CA GLU A 503 44.83 9.75 -23.44
C GLU A 503 43.91 10.49 -22.46
N PHE A 504 42.78 11.04 -22.94
CA PHE A 504 41.80 11.71 -22.08
C PHE A 504 40.98 10.74 -21.23
N PHE A 505 40.55 9.61 -21.81
CA PHE A 505 39.70 8.59 -21.18
C PHE A 505 40.46 7.32 -20.77
N SER A 506 41.77 7.40 -20.52
CA SER A 506 42.68 6.26 -20.38
C SER A 506 42.22 5.14 -19.42
N HIS A 507 41.41 5.47 -18.42
CA HIS A 507 40.88 4.53 -17.42
C HIS A 507 39.35 4.44 -17.38
N CYS A 508 38.66 5.13 -18.29
CA CYS A 508 37.20 5.21 -18.36
C CYS A 508 36.71 5.40 -19.81
N PRO A 509 37.00 4.45 -20.73
CA PRO A 509 36.66 4.61 -22.13
C PRO A 509 35.14 4.64 -22.34
N PRO A 510 34.57 5.71 -22.93
CA PRO A 510 33.16 5.72 -23.32
C PRO A 510 32.96 4.92 -24.61
N THR A 511 31.71 4.59 -24.92
CA THR A 511 31.35 4.23 -26.29
C THR A 511 31.63 5.41 -27.23
N THR A 512 32.13 5.17 -28.44
CA THR A 512 32.56 6.27 -29.31
C THR A 512 32.20 6.06 -30.77
N MET A 513 31.89 7.15 -31.47
CA MET A 513 31.63 7.20 -32.92
C MET A 513 32.41 8.38 -33.51
N LEU A 514 32.97 8.19 -34.71
CA LEU A 514 33.59 9.25 -35.51
C LEU A 514 32.97 9.27 -36.92
N LEU A 515 32.55 10.44 -37.39
CA LEU A 515 32.00 10.66 -38.72
C LEU A 515 32.78 11.75 -39.47
N GLY A 516 33.00 11.51 -40.77
CA GLY A 516 33.46 12.54 -41.69
C GLY A 516 32.32 13.48 -42.09
N VAL A 517 32.55 14.78 -42.04
CA VAL A 517 31.58 15.82 -42.45
C VAL A 517 32.20 16.75 -43.49
N ASN A 518 31.38 17.35 -44.35
CA ASN A 518 31.89 18.21 -45.42
C ASN A 518 32.55 19.51 -44.89
N GLN A 519 32.01 20.07 -43.80
CA GLN A 519 32.51 21.29 -43.17
C GLN A 519 32.00 21.42 -41.74
N LEU A 520 32.74 22.16 -40.90
CA LEU A 520 32.31 22.63 -39.58
C LEU A 520 31.94 24.13 -39.64
N ILE A 521 31.59 24.72 -38.50
CA ILE A 521 31.11 26.11 -38.41
C ILE A 521 32.11 27.16 -38.94
N ALA A 522 33.41 26.84 -38.95
CA ALA A 522 34.45 27.65 -39.60
C ALA A 522 35.62 26.77 -40.07
N PRO A 523 36.37 27.17 -41.12
CA PRO A 523 37.48 26.38 -41.68
C PRO A 523 38.63 26.10 -40.71
N ALA A 524 38.76 26.91 -39.66
CA ALA A 524 39.80 26.73 -38.65
C ALA A 524 39.53 25.56 -37.70
N TYR A 525 38.29 25.07 -37.64
CA TYR A 525 37.89 23.92 -36.82
C TYR A 525 37.99 22.64 -37.62
N LEU A 526 38.64 21.64 -37.02
CA LEU A 526 38.92 20.34 -37.64
C LEU A 526 38.10 19.20 -37.02
N ILE A 527 37.60 19.43 -35.81
CA ILE A 527 36.79 18.47 -35.05
C ILE A 527 35.73 19.18 -34.20
N GLU A 528 34.57 18.53 -34.09
CA GLU A 528 33.52 18.86 -33.14
C GLU A 528 33.13 17.61 -32.34
N ILE A 529 32.97 17.75 -31.02
CA ILE A 529 32.68 16.62 -30.11
C ILE A 529 31.45 16.94 -29.26
N GLU A 530 30.58 15.96 -29.08
CA GLU A 530 29.57 15.93 -28.02
C GLU A 530 29.73 14.68 -27.14
N ALA A 531 29.27 14.78 -25.89
CA ALA A 531 29.35 13.71 -24.91
C ALA A 531 28.02 13.52 -24.18
N GLN A 532 27.81 12.30 -23.68
CA GLN A 532 26.71 11.94 -22.81
C GLN A 532 27.27 11.26 -21.56
N ALA A 533 26.77 11.66 -20.39
CA ALA A 533 27.13 11.09 -19.10
C ALA A 533 25.88 10.61 -18.34
N TRP A 534 26.07 9.60 -17.50
CA TRP A 534 24.99 8.97 -16.72
C TRP A 534 25.36 8.90 -15.24
N THR A 535 24.51 9.43 -14.36
CA THR A 535 24.76 9.49 -12.91
C THR A 535 23.92 8.51 -12.10
N GLY A 536 23.15 7.64 -12.74
CA GLY A 536 22.25 6.70 -12.06
C GLY A 536 22.85 5.30 -11.86
N LEU A 537 24.11 5.21 -11.44
CA LEU A 537 24.81 3.96 -11.16
C LEU A 537 24.87 3.67 -9.66
#